data_AF-A0A8T3BZZ6-F1
#
_entry.id   AF-A0A8T3BZZ6-F1
#
_cell.length_a   1.000
_cell.length_b   1.000
_cell.length_c   1.000
_cell.angle_alpha   90.00
_cell.angle_beta   90.00
_cell.angle_gamma   90.00
#
_symmetry.space_group_name_H-M   'P 1'
#
loop_
_entity.id
_entity.type
_entity.pdbx_description
1 polymer ?
#
loop_
_entity_poly.entity_id
_entity_poly.type
_entity_poly.pdbx_seq_one_letter_code
_entity_poly.pdbx_strand_id
1 'polypeptide(L)'
;MRILFSRGSGTARSAAALAGNRFQCGRKQRERVVVIMGATGTGKSKLSIDIATKFQGEVVNADKIQVYRGLDITTNKMPIEERRGVPHHLLGELDPAAGELPPAGFRSLARGAVERIAARGKIPVVAGGSNSYIHAMMVDRYDERENPFAADYAARHRLRCRSCLLWVDVEAEVLAEHLDRRVDDMVGMGMVEELERYFAGEQPPPEERHPGLGKAIGVPELREYFRIRTAAAYEEAVAAIKKNTRRLAVEQVRKIVRLGEMGWPMQRVDATPVVDARLAGRGREAEAMAWERHVLGPSLRAVEQFLQEESKRQRPLSPF
;
A
#
# COMPACT_ATOMS: atom_id res chain seq x y z
N MET A 1 -69.16 -28.38 2.93
CA MET A 1 -68.60 -29.75 2.96
C MET A 1 -67.70 -29.84 4.19
N ARG A 2 -68.22 -30.44 5.27
CA ARG A 2 -67.53 -30.67 6.55
C ARG A 2 -66.65 -31.92 6.44
N ILE A 3 -65.42 -31.88 6.94
CA ILE A 3 -64.72 -33.07 7.43
C ILE A 3 -64.13 -32.75 8.80
N LEU A 4 -64.51 -33.57 9.77
CA LEU A 4 -64.10 -33.55 11.18
C LEU A 4 -62.83 -34.40 11.40
N PHE A 5 -61.98 -33.90 12.31
CA PHE A 5 -61.18 -34.56 13.35
C PHE A 5 -60.18 -35.69 13.05
N SER A 6 -58.94 -35.45 13.50
CA SER A 6 -58.21 -36.39 14.36
C SER A 6 -57.31 -35.63 15.34
N ARG A 7 -57.45 -35.94 16.64
CA ARG A 7 -56.73 -35.37 17.79
C ARG A 7 -55.45 -36.18 18.01
N GLY A 8 -54.31 -35.50 18.09
CA GLY A 8 -53.07 -36.02 18.66
C GLY A 8 -52.68 -35.20 19.88
N SER A 9 -52.71 -35.83 21.06
CA SER A 9 -52.33 -35.33 22.37
C SER A 9 -50.81 -35.20 22.52
N GLY A 10 -50.33 -34.12 23.13
CA GLY A 10 -48.90 -33.99 23.45
C GLY A 10 -48.52 -32.68 24.13
N THR A 11 -48.80 -32.60 25.43
CA THR A 11 -48.07 -31.83 26.46
C THR A 11 -47.81 -30.33 26.24
N ALA A 12 -48.57 -29.53 26.99
CA ALA A 12 -48.18 -28.20 27.42
C ALA A 12 -46.89 -28.24 28.27
N ARG A 13 -45.86 -27.50 27.86
CA ARG A 13 -44.82 -26.99 28.76
C ARG A 13 -44.47 -25.56 28.39
N SER A 14 -45.01 -24.66 29.19
CA SER A 14 -44.38 -23.47 29.76
C SER A 14 -43.60 -22.54 28.83
N ALA A 15 -44.28 -21.46 28.44
CA ALA A 15 -43.66 -20.19 28.10
C ALA A 15 -43.08 -19.55 29.38
N ALA A 16 -41.76 -19.61 29.56
CA ALA A 16 -41.00 -18.69 30.41
C ALA A 16 -39.50 -18.97 30.24
N ALA A 17 -38.71 -17.90 30.35
CA ALA A 17 -37.25 -17.85 30.24
C ALA A 17 -36.71 -17.92 28.81
N LEU A 18 -36.48 -16.75 28.21
CA LEU A 18 -35.18 -16.33 27.68
C LEU A 18 -35.23 -14.81 27.41
N ALA A 19 -35.52 -14.04 28.46
CA ALA A 19 -35.10 -12.66 28.56
C ALA A 19 -33.66 -12.67 29.09
N GLY A 20 -32.73 -12.14 28.30
CA GLY A 20 -31.36 -11.90 28.75
C GLY A 20 -30.32 -12.67 27.96
N ASN A 21 -30.02 -12.20 26.76
CA ASN A 21 -28.63 -12.14 26.35
C ASN A 21 -28.31 -10.69 25.98
N ARG A 22 -27.97 -9.92 27.03
CA ARG A 22 -27.18 -8.70 26.87
C ARG A 22 -25.92 -9.13 26.15
N PHE A 23 -25.82 -8.82 24.86
CA PHE A 23 -24.54 -8.80 24.17
C PHE A 23 -23.62 -7.89 24.99
N GLN A 24 -22.75 -8.50 25.79
CA GLN A 24 -21.61 -7.81 26.35
C GLN A 24 -20.84 -7.28 25.16
N CYS A 25 -20.85 -5.96 24.98
CA CYS A 25 -20.00 -5.25 24.05
C CYS A 25 -18.56 -5.41 24.55
N GLY A 26 -17.96 -6.57 24.28
CA GLY A 26 -16.53 -6.80 24.46
C GLY A 26 -15.80 -5.75 23.62
N ARG A 27 -14.80 -5.10 24.21
CA ARG A 27 -13.93 -4.14 23.52
C ARG A 27 -13.52 -4.73 22.17
N LYS A 28 -14.05 -4.20 21.05
CA LYS A 28 -13.61 -4.57 19.69
C LYS A 28 -12.09 -4.42 19.65
N GLN A 29 -11.38 -5.53 19.54
CA GLN A 29 -9.92 -5.52 19.56
C GLN A 29 -9.45 -4.80 18.29
N ARG A 30 -8.74 -3.68 18.44
CA ARG A 30 -8.24 -2.90 17.30
C ARG A 30 -7.35 -3.79 16.43
N GLU A 31 -7.59 -3.80 15.13
CA GLU A 31 -6.82 -4.60 14.20
C GLU A 31 -5.33 -4.20 14.24
N ARG A 32 -4.45 -5.20 14.14
CA ARG A 32 -3.00 -5.02 14.06
C ARG A 32 -2.62 -4.86 12.59
N VAL A 33 -1.82 -3.84 12.29
CA VAL A 33 -1.40 -3.57 10.90
C VAL A 33 0.07 -3.17 10.89
N VAL A 34 0.86 -3.75 9.99
CA VAL A 34 2.19 -3.24 9.66
C VAL A 34 2.03 -2.31 8.46
N VAL A 35 2.57 -1.11 8.52
CA VAL A 35 2.52 -0.13 7.42
C VAL A 35 3.94 0.23 7.01
N ILE A 36 4.23 0.11 5.72
CA ILE A 36 5.53 0.40 5.12
C ILE A 36 5.38 1.61 4.20
N MET A 37 6.02 2.70 4.59
CA MET A 37 6.05 3.99 3.92
C MET A 37 7.44 4.27 3.36
N GLY A 38 7.53 5.23 2.45
CA GLY A 38 8.78 5.60 1.77
C GLY A 38 8.54 6.09 0.35
N ALA A 39 9.48 6.87 -0.17
CA ALA A 39 9.43 7.35 -1.54
C ALA A 39 9.48 6.19 -2.57
N THR A 40 9.05 6.43 -3.80
CA THR A 40 9.23 5.50 -4.92
C THR A 40 10.71 5.08 -5.01
N GLY A 41 10.98 3.82 -5.35
CA GLY A 41 12.34 3.30 -5.46
C GLY A 41 13.02 2.85 -4.16
N THR A 42 12.47 3.13 -2.97
CA THR A 42 13.17 2.80 -1.70
C THR A 42 13.10 1.33 -1.26
N GLY A 43 12.45 0.44 -2.04
CA GLY A 43 12.39 -1.00 -1.72
C GLY A 43 11.20 -1.46 -0.87
N LYS A 44 10.16 -0.64 -0.69
CA LYS A 44 8.95 -0.98 0.09
C LYS A 44 8.33 -2.34 -0.27
N SER A 45 8.17 -2.65 -1.55
CA SER A 45 7.54 -3.90 -2.00
C SER A 45 8.36 -5.12 -1.57
N LYS A 46 9.70 -5.06 -1.72
CA LYS A 46 10.61 -6.11 -1.26
C LYS A 46 10.46 -6.35 0.25
N LEU A 47 10.46 -5.28 1.04
CA LEU A 47 10.29 -5.37 2.49
C LEU A 47 8.92 -5.92 2.88
N SER A 48 7.86 -5.55 2.16
CA SER A 48 6.50 -6.04 2.43
C SER A 48 6.40 -7.56 2.31
N ILE A 49 7.07 -8.14 1.32
CA ILE A 49 7.09 -9.60 1.11
C ILE A 49 7.99 -10.27 2.12
N ASP A 50 9.16 -9.70 2.46
CA ASP A 50 10.03 -10.28 3.48
C ASP A 50 9.31 -10.37 4.83
N ILE A 51 8.59 -9.31 5.22
CA ILE A 51 7.77 -9.27 6.44
C ILE A 51 6.59 -10.25 6.33
N ALA A 52 5.83 -10.23 5.22
CA ALA A 52 4.70 -11.13 5.04
C ALA A 52 5.11 -12.61 5.05
N THR A 53 6.27 -12.93 4.47
CA THR A 53 6.84 -14.29 4.49
C THR A 53 7.20 -14.70 5.92
N LYS A 54 7.89 -13.83 6.66
CA LYS A 54 8.34 -14.13 8.03
C LYS A 54 7.18 -14.26 9.03
N PHE A 55 6.14 -13.44 8.89
CA PHE A 55 5.04 -13.34 9.86
C PHE A 55 3.71 -13.86 9.32
N GLN A 56 3.74 -14.69 8.27
CA GLN A 56 2.55 -15.29 7.63
C GLN A 56 1.47 -14.24 7.27
N GLY A 57 1.92 -13.09 6.79
CA GLY A 57 1.08 -11.96 6.43
C GLY A 57 0.57 -11.99 4.99
N GLU A 58 -0.22 -10.96 4.66
CA GLU A 58 -0.68 -10.68 3.30
C GLU A 58 -0.51 -9.18 3.03
N VAL A 59 -0.19 -8.82 1.79
CA VAL A 59 0.15 -7.43 1.41
C VAL A 59 -1.09 -6.69 0.93
N VAL A 60 -1.30 -5.47 1.40
CA VAL A 60 -2.32 -4.53 0.88
C VAL A 60 -1.59 -3.37 0.21
N ASN A 61 -1.75 -3.25 -1.10
CA ASN A 61 -1.15 -2.15 -1.86
C ASN A 61 -1.79 -0.80 -1.45
N ALA A 62 -0.95 0.20 -1.24
CA ALA A 62 -1.32 1.59 -0.96
C ALA A 62 -0.65 2.56 -1.94
N ASP A 63 -0.37 2.12 -3.16
CA ASP A 63 -0.02 2.99 -4.28
C ASP A 63 -1.24 3.20 -5.19
N LYS A 64 -1.66 4.46 -5.33
CA LYS A 64 -2.87 4.89 -6.04
C LYS A 64 -2.87 4.60 -7.53
N ILE A 65 -1.70 4.36 -8.13
CA ILE A 65 -1.59 4.02 -9.54
C ILE A 65 -1.57 2.50 -9.70
N GLN A 66 -0.92 1.78 -8.77
CA GLN A 66 -0.83 0.32 -8.83
C GLN A 66 -2.14 -0.40 -8.52
N VAL A 67 -3.19 0.29 -8.05
CA VAL A 67 -4.52 -0.32 -7.85
C VAL A 67 -5.18 -0.76 -9.15
N TYR A 68 -4.83 -0.17 -10.29
CA TYR A 68 -5.47 -0.44 -11.58
C TYR A 68 -4.77 -1.54 -12.37
N ARG A 69 -5.56 -2.29 -13.15
CA ARG A 69 -5.10 -3.28 -14.13
C ARG A 69 -4.29 -2.62 -15.26
N GLY A 70 -3.27 -3.33 -15.74
CA GLY A 70 -2.44 -2.90 -16.86
C GLY A 70 -1.34 -1.91 -16.48
N LEU A 71 -0.51 -1.56 -17.47
CA LEU A 71 0.68 -0.72 -17.29
C LEU A 71 1.64 -1.24 -16.21
N ASP A 72 1.88 -2.54 -16.15
CA ASP A 72 2.62 -3.16 -15.04
C ASP A 72 4.07 -2.70 -14.97
N ILE A 73 4.72 -2.47 -16.13
CA ILE A 73 6.08 -1.92 -16.20
C ILE A 73 6.06 -0.46 -15.78
N THR A 74 5.25 0.36 -16.44
CA THR A 74 5.14 1.81 -16.21
C THR A 74 4.78 2.15 -14.77
N THR A 75 3.88 1.36 -14.16
CA THR A 75 3.45 1.54 -12.77
C THR A 75 4.33 0.79 -11.77
N ASN A 76 5.36 0.08 -12.25
CA ASN A 76 6.33 -0.68 -11.48
C ASN A 76 5.67 -1.64 -10.49
N LYS A 77 4.66 -2.40 -10.96
CA LYS A 77 4.09 -3.47 -10.15
C LYS A 77 5.13 -4.57 -10.01
N MET A 78 5.20 -5.13 -8.81
CA MET A 78 6.11 -6.24 -8.56
C MET A 78 5.69 -7.47 -9.39
N PRO A 79 6.62 -8.09 -10.14
CA PRO A 79 6.35 -9.33 -10.89
C PRO A 79 5.84 -10.45 -9.98
N ILE A 80 5.04 -11.37 -10.50
CA ILE A 80 4.37 -12.41 -9.70
C ILE A 80 5.38 -13.34 -9.04
N GLU A 81 6.44 -13.69 -9.74
CA GLU A 81 7.56 -14.51 -9.30
C GLU A 81 8.28 -13.89 -8.08
N GLU A 82 8.42 -12.56 -8.04
CA GLU A 82 9.05 -11.86 -6.93
C GLU A 82 8.16 -11.81 -5.67
N ARG A 83 6.84 -12.02 -5.83
CA ARG A 83 5.86 -12.04 -4.71
C ARG A 83 6.01 -13.27 -3.82
N ARG A 84 6.75 -14.31 -4.22
CA ARG A 84 7.02 -15.52 -3.41
C ARG A 84 5.75 -16.18 -2.86
N GLY A 85 4.67 -16.16 -3.64
CA GLY A 85 3.37 -16.72 -3.23
C GLY A 85 2.61 -15.92 -2.16
N VAL A 86 3.13 -14.76 -1.72
CA VAL A 86 2.43 -13.89 -0.77
C VAL A 86 1.18 -13.30 -1.43
N PRO A 87 -0.01 -13.46 -0.85
CA PRO A 87 -1.23 -12.83 -1.37
C PRO A 87 -1.13 -11.31 -1.34
N HIS A 88 -1.54 -10.67 -2.44
CA HIS A 88 -1.62 -9.23 -2.58
C HIS A 88 -3.07 -8.81 -2.77
N HIS A 89 -3.47 -7.72 -2.12
CA HIS A 89 -4.78 -7.09 -2.22
C HIS A 89 -4.63 -5.67 -2.76
N LEU A 90 -5.60 -5.22 -3.55
CA LEU A 90 -5.63 -3.89 -4.19
C LEU A 90 -4.43 -3.61 -5.11
N LEU A 91 -3.85 -4.66 -5.70
CA LEU A 91 -2.74 -4.55 -6.65
C LEU A 91 -3.20 -5.04 -8.02
N GLY A 92 -3.45 -4.12 -8.95
CA GLY A 92 -3.93 -4.46 -10.29
C GLY A 92 -5.34 -5.07 -10.29
N GLU A 93 -6.22 -4.64 -9.38
CA GLU A 93 -7.57 -5.22 -9.25
C GLU A 93 -8.65 -4.34 -9.88
N LEU A 94 -8.42 -3.03 -9.94
CA LEU A 94 -9.43 -2.08 -10.40
C LEU A 94 -9.41 -1.89 -11.91
N ASP A 95 -10.60 -1.72 -12.47
CA ASP A 95 -10.75 -1.32 -13.86
C ASP A 95 -10.33 0.15 -14.05
N PRO A 96 -9.35 0.45 -14.91
CA PRO A 96 -8.98 1.83 -15.23
C PRO A 96 -10.15 2.70 -15.71
N ALA A 97 -11.15 2.10 -16.37
CA ALA A 97 -12.32 2.81 -16.88
C ALA A 97 -13.35 3.17 -15.80
N ALA A 98 -13.22 2.62 -14.58
CA ALA A 98 -14.12 2.93 -13.46
C ALA A 98 -13.85 4.33 -12.83
N GLY A 99 -12.87 5.06 -13.33
CA GLY A 99 -12.50 6.39 -12.85
C GLY A 99 -11.41 6.36 -11.77
N GLU A 100 -11.11 7.54 -11.22
CA GLU A 100 -10.12 7.68 -10.15
C GLU A 100 -10.68 7.16 -8.82
N LEU A 101 -9.93 6.31 -8.12
CA LEU A 101 -10.22 5.89 -6.76
C LEU A 101 -9.86 7.03 -5.77
N PRO A 102 -10.84 7.69 -5.12
CA PRO A 102 -10.54 8.71 -4.12
C PRO A 102 -10.03 8.06 -2.82
N PRO A 103 -9.35 8.80 -1.93
CA PRO A 103 -8.85 8.25 -0.67
C PRO A 103 -9.95 7.71 0.25
N ALA A 104 -11.16 8.26 0.22
CA ALA A 104 -12.34 7.72 0.92
C ALA A 104 -12.72 6.31 0.42
N GLY A 105 -12.69 6.12 -0.90
CA GLY A 105 -12.91 4.82 -1.55
C GLY A 105 -11.82 3.83 -1.16
N PHE A 106 -10.55 4.25 -1.24
CA PHE A 106 -9.42 3.44 -0.79
C PHE A 106 -9.54 3.03 0.69
N ARG A 107 -9.87 3.96 1.59
CA ARG A 107 -10.09 3.68 3.02
C ARG A 107 -11.10 2.54 3.21
N SER A 108 -12.19 2.55 2.45
CA SER A 108 -13.24 1.52 2.53
C SER A 108 -12.74 0.15 2.06
N LEU A 109 -12.08 0.11 0.90
CA LEU A 109 -11.53 -1.11 0.32
C LEU A 109 -10.40 -1.72 1.17
N ALA A 110 -9.43 -0.90 1.57
CA ALA A 110 -8.28 -1.31 2.38
C ALA A 110 -8.71 -1.78 3.76
N ARG A 111 -9.72 -1.13 4.38
CA ARG A 111 -10.33 -1.62 5.61
C ARG A 111 -10.90 -3.03 5.44
N GLY A 112 -11.68 -3.27 4.39
CA GLY A 112 -12.24 -4.58 4.12
C GLY A 112 -11.16 -5.64 3.90
N ALA A 113 -10.08 -5.31 3.20
CA ALA A 113 -8.94 -6.21 3.03
C ALA A 113 -8.27 -6.55 4.37
N VAL A 114 -7.96 -5.53 5.18
CA VAL A 114 -7.37 -5.70 6.53
C VAL A 114 -8.24 -6.58 7.42
N GLU A 115 -9.55 -6.33 7.47
CA GLU A 115 -10.49 -7.10 8.28
C GLU A 115 -10.53 -8.57 7.84
N ARG A 116 -10.56 -8.84 6.52
CA ARG A 116 -10.51 -10.21 5.99
C ARG A 116 -9.19 -10.92 6.29
N ILE A 117 -8.06 -10.24 6.17
CA ILE A 117 -6.73 -10.80 6.49
C ILE A 117 -6.66 -11.15 7.99
N ALA A 118 -7.07 -10.21 8.85
CA ALA A 118 -7.08 -10.41 10.30
C ALA A 118 -8.04 -11.54 10.72
N ALA A 119 -9.20 -11.68 10.07
CA ALA A 119 -10.14 -12.77 10.33
C ALA A 119 -9.56 -14.17 10.02
N ARG A 120 -8.55 -14.26 9.14
CA ARG A 120 -7.77 -15.49 8.90
C ARG A 120 -6.62 -15.71 9.89
N GLY A 121 -6.49 -14.86 10.90
CA GLY A 121 -5.39 -14.91 11.88
C GLY A 121 -4.03 -14.44 11.31
N LYS A 122 -4.02 -13.81 10.14
CA LYS A 122 -2.80 -13.34 9.46
C LYS A 122 -2.54 -11.86 9.72
N ILE A 123 -1.31 -11.42 9.46
CA ILE A 123 -0.89 -10.02 9.61
C ILE A 123 -1.11 -9.24 8.30
N PRO A 124 -1.96 -8.19 8.29
CA PRO A 124 -2.03 -7.25 7.17
C PRO A 124 -0.77 -6.38 7.11
N VAL A 125 -0.10 -6.40 5.96
CA VAL A 125 1.08 -5.57 5.65
C VAL A 125 0.70 -4.56 4.56
N VAL A 126 0.46 -3.32 4.95
CA VAL A 126 0.11 -2.23 4.02
C VAL A 126 1.40 -1.61 3.48
N ALA A 127 1.57 -1.53 2.17
CA ALA A 127 2.78 -0.96 1.57
C ALA A 127 2.44 -0.09 0.36
N GLY A 128 3.01 1.11 0.28
CA GLY A 128 2.80 1.99 -0.86
C GLY A 128 3.36 3.40 -0.69
N GLY A 129 3.41 4.15 -1.79
CA GLY A 129 3.93 5.54 -1.80
C GLY A 129 2.85 6.61 -1.75
N SER A 130 1.56 6.26 -1.74
CA SER A 130 0.48 7.25 -1.72
C SER A 130 0.11 7.61 -0.28
N ASN A 131 0.82 8.59 0.28
CA ASN A 131 0.62 9.03 1.67
C ASN A 131 -0.83 9.51 1.95
N SER A 132 -1.57 9.99 0.95
CA SER A 132 -3.00 10.30 1.09
C SER A 132 -3.87 9.06 1.35
N TYR A 133 -3.55 7.93 0.71
CA TYR A 133 -4.22 6.65 0.94
C TYR A 133 -3.87 6.09 2.32
N ILE A 134 -2.59 6.12 2.69
CA ILE A 134 -2.12 5.69 4.01
C ILE A 134 -2.77 6.54 5.10
N HIS A 135 -2.76 7.87 4.97
CA HIS A 135 -3.45 8.77 5.89
C HIS A 135 -4.94 8.43 5.99
N ALA A 136 -5.64 8.40 4.86
CA ALA A 136 -7.08 8.13 4.82
C ALA A 136 -7.43 6.77 5.45
N MET A 137 -6.59 5.75 5.31
CA MET A 137 -6.80 4.44 5.94
C MET A 137 -6.56 4.46 7.45
N MET A 138 -5.54 5.19 7.89
CA MET A 138 -4.97 5.05 9.24
C MET A 138 -5.60 5.96 10.29
N VAL A 139 -6.17 7.10 9.92
CA VAL A 139 -6.80 8.01 10.90
C VAL A 139 -8.14 7.46 11.42
N ASP A 140 -8.45 7.71 12.68
CA ASP A 140 -9.69 7.26 13.31
C ASP A 140 -10.93 7.90 12.65
N ARG A 141 -10.89 9.21 12.47
CA ARG A 141 -11.88 9.99 11.71
C ARG A 141 -11.20 10.57 10.48
N TYR A 142 -11.74 10.25 9.31
CA TYR A 142 -11.25 10.77 8.04
C TYR A 142 -12.27 11.79 7.52
N ASP A 143 -11.81 12.99 7.18
CA ASP A 143 -12.58 14.01 6.48
C ASP A 143 -11.96 14.21 5.08
N GLU A 144 -12.79 14.05 4.05
CA GLU A 144 -12.37 14.21 2.66
C GLU A 144 -12.15 15.67 2.24
N ARG A 145 -12.65 16.63 3.04
CA ARG A 145 -12.51 18.07 2.81
C ARG A 145 -11.18 18.60 3.32
N GLU A 146 -10.53 17.86 4.20
CA GLU A 146 -9.26 18.24 4.80
C GLU A 146 -8.08 17.79 3.93
N ASN A 147 -7.08 18.66 3.80
CA ASN A 147 -5.79 18.31 3.23
C ASN A 147 -4.73 18.27 4.34
N PRO A 148 -4.42 17.09 4.91
CA PRO A 148 -3.43 16.97 5.98
C PRO A 148 -2.01 17.37 5.53
N PHE A 149 -1.77 17.44 4.21
CA PHE A 149 -0.49 17.80 3.63
C PHE A 149 -0.37 19.27 3.21
N ALA A 150 -1.41 20.09 3.43
CA ALA A 150 -1.35 21.55 3.22
C ALA A 150 -0.49 22.21 4.30
N ALA A 151 0.30 23.24 3.96
CA ALA A 151 1.33 23.82 4.84
C ALA A 151 0.81 24.22 6.24
N ASP A 152 -0.39 24.78 6.30
CA ASP A 152 -1.10 25.33 7.46
C ASP A 152 -1.88 24.30 8.29
N TYR A 153 -1.89 23.03 7.88
CA TYR A 153 -2.64 21.98 8.58
C TYR A 153 -1.99 21.58 9.93
N ALA A 154 -2.68 21.82 11.04
CA ALA A 154 -2.13 21.61 12.39
C ALA A 154 -2.81 20.50 13.23
N ALA A 155 -3.76 19.75 12.67
CA ALA A 155 -4.50 18.75 13.43
C ALA A 155 -3.65 17.48 13.68
N ARG A 156 -3.76 16.94 14.89
CA ARG A 156 -3.21 15.63 15.26
C ARG A 156 -4.31 14.59 15.24
N HIS A 157 -4.07 13.48 14.55
CA HIS A 157 -5.03 12.39 14.44
C HIS A 157 -4.62 11.21 15.28
N ARG A 158 -5.60 10.63 15.99
CA ARG A 158 -5.43 9.30 16.57
C ARG A 158 -5.47 8.27 15.45
N LEU A 159 -4.56 7.31 15.50
CA LEU A 159 -4.61 6.14 14.61
C LEU A 159 -5.80 5.24 14.96
N ARG A 160 -6.49 4.74 13.94
CA ARG A 160 -7.60 3.79 14.03
C ARG A 160 -7.12 2.43 14.52
N CYS A 161 -6.05 1.94 13.91
CA CYS A 161 -5.50 0.61 14.13
C CYS A 161 -4.35 0.66 15.13
N ARG A 162 -4.01 -0.48 15.74
CA ARG A 162 -2.68 -0.62 16.37
C ARG A 162 -1.69 -0.93 15.28
N SER A 163 -0.63 -0.14 15.19
CA SER A 163 0.21 -0.19 14.00
C SER A 163 1.70 -0.12 14.30
N CYS A 164 2.46 -0.91 13.55
CA CYS A 164 3.90 -0.76 13.39
C CYS A 164 4.13 0.04 12.10
N LEU A 165 4.65 1.25 12.22
CA LEU A 165 4.89 2.14 11.09
C LEU A 165 6.38 2.14 10.75
N LEU A 166 6.72 1.63 9.57
CA LEU A 166 8.09 1.60 9.05
C LEU A 166 8.21 2.63 7.94
N TRP A 167 9.23 3.49 8.01
CA TRP A 167 9.59 4.41 6.93
C TRP A 167 10.93 3.99 6.34
N VAL A 168 10.90 3.44 5.13
CA VAL A 168 12.10 3.11 4.36
C VAL A 168 12.58 4.37 3.64
N ASP A 169 13.68 4.91 4.13
CA ASP A 169 14.28 6.18 3.73
C ASP A 169 15.57 5.94 2.93
N VAL A 170 15.87 6.84 2.00
CA VAL A 170 17.11 6.84 1.20
C VAL A 170 17.53 8.28 1.07
N GLU A 171 18.82 8.54 1.20
CA GLU A 171 19.41 9.87 0.96
C GLU A 171 18.99 10.42 -0.41
N ALA A 172 18.74 11.73 -0.50
CA ALA A 172 18.06 12.35 -1.62
C ALA A 172 18.87 12.28 -2.93
N GLU A 173 20.18 12.49 -2.89
CA GLU A 173 21.06 12.42 -4.07
C GLU A 173 21.20 10.97 -4.55
N VAL A 174 21.44 10.05 -3.61
CA VAL A 174 21.50 8.61 -3.89
C VAL A 174 20.19 8.10 -4.49
N LEU A 175 19.05 8.54 -3.94
CA LEU A 175 17.74 8.16 -4.46
C LEU A 175 17.50 8.75 -5.85
N ALA A 176 17.89 10.00 -6.08
CA ALA A 176 17.73 10.66 -7.38
C ALA A 176 18.47 9.90 -8.49
N GLU A 177 19.73 9.52 -8.25
CA GLU A 177 20.50 8.73 -9.22
C GLU A 177 19.87 7.35 -9.45
N HIS A 178 19.44 6.68 -8.37
CA HIS A 178 18.78 5.38 -8.48
C HIS A 178 17.49 5.43 -9.29
N LEU A 179 16.68 6.48 -9.12
CA LEU A 179 15.45 6.64 -9.87
C LEU A 179 15.71 6.87 -11.36
N ASP A 180 16.78 7.56 -11.73
CA ASP A 180 17.14 7.77 -13.13
C ASP A 180 17.53 6.45 -13.79
N ARG A 181 18.40 5.66 -13.15
CA ARG A 181 18.76 4.32 -13.66
C ARG A 181 17.55 3.40 -13.74
N ARG A 182 16.65 3.47 -12.76
CA ARG A 182 15.43 2.67 -12.77
C ARG A 182 14.50 3.03 -13.93
N VAL A 183 14.42 4.30 -14.33
CA VAL A 183 13.66 4.69 -15.54
C VAL A 183 14.33 4.09 -16.79
N ASP A 184 15.66 4.12 -16.87
CA ASP A 184 16.39 3.48 -17.97
C ASP A 184 16.11 1.97 -18.02
N ASP A 185 16.11 1.29 -16.88
CA ASP A 185 15.75 -0.13 -16.76
C ASP A 185 14.31 -0.37 -17.23
N MET A 186 13.36 0.46 -16.80
CA MET A 186 11.94 0.36 -17.20
C MET A 186 11.77 0.52 -18.71
N VAL A 187 12.49 1.47 -19.32
CA VAL A 187 12.53 1.64 -20.78
C VAL A 187 13.10 0.38 -21.44
N GLY A 188 14.23 -0.14 -20.95
CA GLY A 188 14.84 -1.38 -21.45
C GLY A 188 13.96 -2.62 -21.28
N MET A 189 13.04 -2.63 -20.30
CA MET A 189 12.06 -3.69 -20.08
C MET A 189 10.83 -3.61 -20.98
N GLY A 190 10.69 -2.57 -21.79
CA GLY A 190 9.59 -2.41 -22.73
C GLY A 190 8.48 -1.46 -22.28
N MET A 191 8.80 -0.47 -21.43
CA MET A 191 7.83 0.55 -20.97
C MET A 191 7.21 1.32 -22.15
N VAL A 192 7.99 1.62 -23.19
CA VAL A 192 7.53 2.43 -24.33
C VAL A 192 6.52 1.66 -25.16
N GLU A 193 6.77 0.37 -25.38
CA GLU A 193 5.92 -0.58 -26.10
C GLU A 193 4.65 -0.90 -25.31
N GLU A 194 4.75 -0.95 -23.97
CA GLU A 194 3.58 -1.03 -23.09
C GLU A 194 2.68 0.20 -23.23
N LEU A 195 3.27 1.39 -23.24
CA LEU A 195 2.53 2.64 -23.40
C LEU A 195 1.99 2.82 -24.81
N GLU A 196 2.72 2.41 -25.84
CA GLU A 196 2.24 2.42 -27.21
C GLU A 196 0.94 1.60 -27.36
N ARG A 197 0.91 0.40 -26.78
CA ARG A 197 -0.32 -0.42 -26.75
C ARG A 197 -1.42 0.22 -25.91
N TYR A 198 -1.08 0.92 -24.85
CA TYR A 198 -2.04 1.67 -24.05
C TYR A 198 -2.67 2.82 -24.85
N PHE A 199 -1.89 3.53 -25.67
CA PHE A 199 -2.36 4.57 -26.59
C PHE A 199 -3.04 4.01 -27.84
N ALA A 200 -2.83 2.75 -28.19
CA ALA A 200 -3.50 2.10 -29.31
C ALA A 200 -4.99 1.87 -29.01
N GLY A 201 -5.85 2.72 -29.57
CA GLY A 201 -7.30 2.57 -29.50
C GLY A 201 -8.05 3.81 -29.99
N GLU A 202 -9.30 3.63 -30.41
CA GLU A 202 -10.17 4.72 -30.89
C GLU A 202 -10.50 5.74 -29.78
N GLN A 203 -11.02 6.90 -30.19
CA GLN A 203 -11.30 8.05 -29.33
C GLN A 203 -12.38 7.77 -28.26
N PRO A 204 -12.33 8.45 -27.09
CA PRO A 204 -11.33 9.44 -26.70
C PRO A 204 -9.99 8.79 -26.27
N PRO A 205 -8.90 9.57 -26.20
CA PRO A 205 -7.60 9.08 -25.76
C PRO A 205 -7.67 8.33 -24.42
N PRO A 206 -6.86 7.28 -24.22
CA PRO A 206 -6.96 6.44 -23.03
C PRO A 206 -6.76 7.17 -21.70
N GLU A 207 -6.00 8.26 -21.66
CA GLU A 207 -5.83 9.11 -20.48
C GLU A 207 -7.12 9.82 -20.05
N GLU A 208 -8.02 10.11 -21.00
CA GLU A 208 -9.34 10.67 -20.73
C GLU A 208 -10.32 9.56 -20.31
N ARG A 209 -10.17 8.36 -20.90
CA ARG A 209 -10.95 7.17 -20.51
C ARG A 209 -10.57 6.65 -19.12
N HIS A 210 -9.30 6.80 -18.73
CA HIS A 210 -8.74 6.25 -17.52
C HIS A 210 -8.18 7.37 -16.63
N PRO A 211 -9.01 8.26 -16.06
CA PRO A 211 -8.53 9.44 -15.33
C PRO A 211 -7.71 9.09 -14.06
N GLY A 212 -7.81 7.85 -13.57
CA GLY A 212 -6.91 7.33 -12.53
C GLY A 212 -5.55 6.90 -13.09
N LEU A 213 -5.56 5.82 -13.90
CA LEU A 213 -4.34 5.21 -14.45
C LEU A 213 -3.57 6.15 -15.40
N GLY A 214 -4.27 6.99 -16.15
CA GLY A 214 -3.69 7.98 -17.06
C GLY A 214 -2.82 9.04 -16.38
N LYS A 215 -2.85 9.14 -15.04
CA LYS A 215 -1.94 9.99 -14.25
C LYS A 215 -0.60 9.32 -13.94
N ALA A 216 -0.37 8.08 -14.38
CA ALA A 216 0.91 7.41 -14.20
C ALA A 216 2.04 8.19 -14.89
N ILE A 217 3.16 8.41 -14.19
CA ILE A 217 4.36 8.99 -14.78
C ILE A 217 4.82 8.07 -15.90
N GLY A 218 5.00 8.61 -17.10
CA GLY A 218 5.18 7.90 -18.35
C GLY A 218 4.05 8.18 -19.33
N VAL A 219 2.80 8.19 -18.87
CA VAL A 219 1.63 8.38 -19.73
C VAL A 219 1.60 9.82 -20.28
N PRO A 220 1.54 10.89 -19.46
CA PRO A 220 1.56 12.26 -20.01
C PRO A 220 2.81 12.59 -20.81
N GLU A 221 3.98 12.09 -20.38
CA GLU A 221 5.28 12.42 -20.94
C GLU A 221 5.49 11.85 -22.35
N LEU A 222 5.04 10.61 -22.60
CA LEU A 222 5.19 9.98 -23.92
C LEU A 222 4.05 10.31 -24.90
N ARG A 223 3.01 11.03 -24.46
CA ARG A 223 1.87 11.40 -25.30
C ARG A 223 2.30 12.10 -26.59
N GLU A 224 3.15 13.14 -26.47
CA GLU A 224 3.60 13.89 -27.64
C GLU A 224 4.54 13.05 -28.52
N TYR A 225 5.44 12.29 -27.91
CA TYR A 225 6.31 11.36 -28.63
C TYR A 225 5.49 10.40 -29.53
N PHE A 226 4.38 9.85 -29.05
CA PHE A 226 3.55 8.96 -29.87
C PHE A 226 2.84 9.65 -31.04
N ARG A 227 2.68 10.98 -31.00
CA ARG A 227 2.10 11.78 -32.09
C ARG A 227 3.13 12.09 -33.18
N ILE A 228 4.35 12.48 -32.80
CA ILE A 228 5.35 13.01 -33.76
C ILE A 228 6.51 12.04 -34.05
N ARG A 229 6.76 11.06 -33.18
CA ARG A 229 7.70 9.94 -33.37
C ARG A 229 9.13 10.36 -33.76
N THR A 230 9.63 11.48 -33.24
CA THR A 230 11.01 11.95 -33.47
C THR A 230 11.95 11.51 -32.35
N ALA A 231 13.25 11.39 -32.65
CA ALA A 231 14.27 11.08 -31.64
C ALA A 231 14.35 12.16 -30.56
N ALA A 232 14.25 13.45 -30.94
CA ALA A 232 14.24 14.55 -29.99
C ALA A 232 13.05 14.48 -29.01
N ALA A 233 11.85 14.16 -29.50
CA ALA A 233 10.66 14.01 -28.64
C ALA A 233 10.77 12.81 -27.69
N TYR A 234 11.41 11.73 -28.15
CA TYR A 234 11.69 10.57 -27.31
C TYR A 234 12.63 10.92 -26.16
N GLU A 235 13.76 11.56 -26.46
CA GLU A 235 14.75 11.98 -25.46
C GLU A 235 14.13 12.96 -24.44
N GLU A 236 13.33 13.91 -24.92
CA GLU A 236 12.62 14.85 -24.05
C GLU A 236 11.61 14.13 -23.13
N ALA A 237 10.85 13.18 -23.65
CA ALA A 237 9.88 12.41 -22.88
C ALA A 237 10.58 11.58 -21.78
N VAL A 238 11.66 10.87 -22.10
CA VAL A 238 12.44 10.09 -21.12
C VAL A 238 13.04 11.00 -20.05
N ALA A 239 13.60 12.15 -20.44
CA ALA A 239 14.11 13.14 -19.49
C ALA A 239 13.01 13.69 -18.57
N ALA A 240 11.80 13.92 -19.11
CA ALA A 240 10.64 14.35 -18.35
C ALA A 240 10.17 13.27 -17.33
N ILE A 241 10.16 11.99 -17.72
CA ILE A 241 9.83 10.87 -16.83
C ILE A 241 10.79 10.81 -15.65
N LYS A 242 12.11 10.91 -15.89
CA LYS A 242 13.13 10.95 -14.84
C LYS A 242 12.91 12.13 -13.90
N LYS A 243 12.74 13.34 -14.44
CA LYS A 243 12.48 14.57 -13.67
C LYS A 243 11.23 14.46 -12.80
N ASN A 244 10.12 14.00 -13.36
CA ASN A 244 8.85 13.87 -12.64
C ASN A 244 8.90 12.77 -11.59
N THR A 245 9.63 11.68 -11.84
CA THR A 245 9.87 10.61 -10.86
C THR A 245 10.65 11.12 -9.64
N ARG A 246 11.72 11.90 -9.87
CA ARG A 246 12.47 12.55 -8.76
C ARG A 246 11.59 13.53 -7.99
N ARG A 247 10.80 14.37 -8.67
CA ARG A 247 9.86 15.30 -8.04
C ARG A 247 8.83 14.57 -7.18
N LEU A 248 8.31 13.44 -7.65
CA LEU A 248 7.39 12.59 -6.89
C LEU A 248 8.06 12.07 -5.61
N ALA A 249 9.30 11.59 -5.69
CA ALA A 249 10.03 11.09 -4.54
C ALA A 249 10.21 12.17 -3.46
N VAL A 250 10.65 13.38 -3.85
CA VAL A 250 10.78 14.53 -2.95
C VAL A 250 9.45 14.87 -2.27
N GLU A 251 8.36 14.91 -3.04
CA GLU A 251 7.02 15.18 -2.53
C GLU A 251 6.52 14.09 -1.57
N GLN A 252 6.86 12.82 -1.83
CA GLN A 252 6.54 11.71 -0.93
C GLN A 252 7.30 11.82 0.39
N VAL A 253 8.60 12.13 0.37
CA VAL A 253 9.39 12.36 1.59
C VAL A 253 8.81 13.51 2.39
N ARG A 254 8.52 14.65 1.75
CA ARG A 254 7.86 15.81 2.40
C ARG A 254 6.59 15.41 3.14
N LYS A 255 5.73 14.63 2.48
CA LYS A 255 4.48 14.15 3.08
C LYS A 255 4.71 13.18 4.26
N ILE A 256 5.72 12.32 4.19
CA ILE A 256 6.07 11.41 5.29
C ILE A 256 6.58 12.20 6.49
N VAL A 257 7.49 13.16 6.29
CA VAL A 257 7.97 14.06 7.35
C VAL A 257 6.80 14.74 8.06
N ARG A 258 5.82 15.22 7.28
CA ARG A 258 4.59 15.83 7.82
C ARG A 258 3.73 14.88 8.64
N LEU A 259 3.64 13.60 8.29
CA LEU A 259 2.99 12.58 9.15
C LEU A 259 3.74 12.43 10.49
N GLY A 260 5.06 12.52 10.47
CA GLY A 260 5.89 12.54 11.67
C GLY A 260 5.64 13.76 12.56
N GLU A 261 5.51 14.95 11.97
CA GLU A 261 5.17 16.19 12.68
C GLU A 261 3.77 16.12 13.34
N MET A 262 2.83 15.35 12.75
CA MET A 262 1.53 15.04 13.36
C MET A 262 1.63 14.05 14.54
N GLY A 263 2.82 13.53 14.86
CA GLY A 263 3.07 12.62 15.97
C GLY A 263 2.92 11.14 15.60
N TRP A 264 2.99 10.77 14.32
CA TRP A 264 2.98 9.34 13.94
C TRP A 264 4.27 8.66 14.41
N PRO A 265 4.19 7.55 15.18
CA PRO A 265 5.35 6.88 15.75
C PRO A 265 6.04 5.99 14.70
N MET A 266 6.67 6.62 13.71
CA MET A 266 7.33 5.93 12.61
C MET A 266 8.75 5.54 12.99
N GLN A 267 9.13 4.29 12.73
CA GLN A 267 10.50 3.85 12.78
C GLN A 267 11.15 4.04 11.41
N ARG A 268 12.15 4.92 11.34
CA ARG A 268 12.94 5.11 10.13
C ARG A 268 13.92 3.96 9.93
N VAL A 269 14.04 3.50 8.70
CA VAL A 269 14.92 2.43 8.25
C VAL A 269 15.70 2.95 7.04
N ASP A 270 17.01 3.05 7.19
CA ASP A 270 17.89 3.65 6.17
C ASP A 270 18.32 2.61 5.14
N ALA A 271 17.82 2.75 3.91
CA ALA A 271 18.13 1.90 2.78
C ALA A 271 19.23 2.49 1.87
N THR A 272 19.83 3.63 2.23
CA THR A 272 20.92 4.27 1.46
C THR A 272 22.07 3.30 1.16
N PRO A 273 22.60 2.52 2.13
CA PRO A 273 23.69 1.58 1.84
C PRO A 273 23.33 0.49 0.84
N VAL A 274 22.04 0.14 0.73
CA VAL A 274 21.55 -0.84 -0.25
C VAL A 274 21.58 -0.24 -1.65
N VAL A 275 21.08 0.99 -1.78
CA VAL A 275 21.05 1.70 -3.06
C VAL A 275 22.46 2.04 -3.52
N ASP A 276 23.34 2.47 -2.63
CA ASP A 276 24.76 2.70 -2.93
C ASP A 276 25.46 1.44 -3.44
N ALA A 277 25.23 0.29 -2.80
CA ALA A 277 25.82 -0.98 -3.23
C ALA A 277 25.39 -1.34 -4.66
N ARG A 278 24.12 -1.07 -5.00
CA ARG A 278 23.58 -1.24 -6.35
C ARG A 278 24.20 -0.27 -7.34
N LEU A 279 24.23 1.02 -7.00
CA LEU A 279 24.75 2.07 -7.88
C LEU A 279 26.25 1.87 -8.18
N ALA A 280 27.01 1.42 -7.19
CA ALA A 280 28.43 1.09 -7.33
C ALA A 280 28.69 -0.27 -8.01
N GLY A 281 27.66 -1.01 -8.41
CA GLY A 281 27.82 -2.29 -9.13
C GLY A 281 28.52 -3.37 -8.29
N ARG A 282 28.39 -3.35 -6.97
CA ARG A 282 29.11 -4.27 -6.05
C ARG A 282 28.61 -5.72 -6.08
N GLY A 283 27.63 -6.02 -6.92
CA GLY A 283 27.05 -7.34 -7.10
C GLY A 283 25.90 -7.66 -6.12
N ARG A 284 25.13 -8.69 -6.47
CA ARG A 284 23.90 -9.07 -5.75
C ARG A 284 24.13 -9.48 -4.29
N GLU A 285 25.29 -10.08 -3.99
CA GLU A 285 25.63 -10.50 -2.62
C GLU A 285 25.84 -9.29 -1.71
N ALA A 286 26.57 -8.27 -2.16
CA ALA A 286 26.78 -7.04 -1.41
C ALA A 286 25.46 -6.29 -1.17
N GLU A 287 24.58 -6.21 -2.19
CA GLU A 287 23.23 -5.65 -2.04
C GLU A 287 22.39 -6.43 -1.02
N ALA A 288 22.43 -7.77 -1.07
CA ALA A 288 21.68 -8.63 -0.14
C ALA A 288 22.18 -8.48 1.31
N MET A 289 23.50 -8.42 1.51
CA MET A 289 24.09 -8.17 2.83
C MET A 289 23.71 -6.79 3.38
N ALA A 290 23.76 -5.75 2.53
CA ALA A 290 23.33 -4.41 2.90
C ALA A 290 21.84 -4.39 3.27
N TRP A 291 21.00 -5.06 2.47
CA TRP A 291 19.57 -5.18 2.74
C TRP A 291 19.29 -5.85 4.08
N GLU A 292 19.93 -6.99 4.35
CA GLU A 292 19.75 -7.74 5.59
C GLU A 292 20.12 -6.88 6.81
N ARG A 293 21.27 -6.22 6.74
CA ARG A 293 21.84 -5.44 7.85
C ARG A 293 21.07 -4.15 8.12
N HIS A 294 20.75 -3.39 7.08
CA HIS A 294 20.27 -2.02 7.21
C HIS A 294 18.74 -1.91 7.10
N VAL A 295 18.09 -2.83 6.39
CA VAL A 295 16.65 -2.75 6.12
C VAL A 295 15.87 -3.88 6.79
N LEU A 296 16.14 -5.13 6.42
CA LEU A 296 15.33 -6.26 6.86
C LEU A 296 15.46 -6.53 8.35
N GLY A 297 16.68 -6.70 8.86
CA GLY A 297 16.93 -7.00 10.27
C GLY A 297 16.28 -6.00 11.24
N PRO A 298 16.51 -4.68 11.11
CA PRO A 298 15.84 -3.67 11.94
C PRO A 298 14.31 -3.70 11.83
N SER A 299 13.78 -3.93 10.62
CA SER A 299 12.34 -4.00 10.39
C SER A 299 11.69 -5.22 11.04
N LEU A 300 12.32 -6.40 10.92
CA LEU A 300 11.83 -7.63 11.55
C LEU A 300 11.81 -7.50 13.07
N ARG A 301 12.85 -6.91 13.69
CA ARG A 301 12.89 -6.66 15.13
C ARG A 301 11.75 -5.73 15.58
N ALA A 302 11.47 -4.68 14.81
CA ALA A 302 10.38 -3.74 15.13
C ALA A 302 9.00 -4.41 15.06
N VAL A 303 8.76 -5.20 14.01
CA VAL A 303 7.51 -5.95 13.85
C VAL A 303 7.39 -7.01 14.95
N GLU A 304 8.46 -7.72 15.27
CA GLU A 304 8.46 -8.72 16.34
C GLU A 304 8.14 -8.10 17.71
N GLN A 305 8.79 -6.99 18.07
CA GLN A 305 8.50 -6.26 19.31
C GLN A 305 7.03 -5.81 19.35
N PHE A 306 6.52 -5.23 18.27
CA PHE A 306 5.12 -4.83 18.13
C PHE A 306 4.15 -5.99 18.35
N LEU A 307 4.44 -7.17 17.80
CA LEU A 307 3.62 -8.37 17.95
C LEU A 307 3.75 -9.00 19.36
N GLN A 308 4.91 -8.91 20.02
CA GLN A 308 5.15 -9.48 21.35
C GLN A 308 4.53 -8.65 22.49
N GLU A 309 4.58 -7.31 22.41
CA GLU A 309 3.95 -6.41 23.39
C GLU A 309 2.44 -6.66 23.53
N GLU A 310 1.81 -7.13 22.46
CA GLU A 310 0.43 -7.58 22.43
C GLU A 310 0.21 -8.87 23.21
N SER A 311 1.01 -9.91 22.95
CA SER A 311 0.88 -11.21 23.65
C SER A 311 1.00 -11.07 25.16
N LYS A 312 1.84 -10.13 25.64
CA LYS A 312 1.98 -9.83 27.08
C LYS A 312 0.78 -9.09 27.66
N ARG A 313 0.13 -8.19 26.89
CA ARG A 313 -1.08 -7.46 27.30
C ARG A 313 -2.36 -8.29 27.23
N GLN A 314 -2.37 -9.37 26.46
CA GLN A 314 -3.52 -10.29 26.33
C GLN A 314 -3.50 -11.43 27.36
N ARG A 315 -2.41 -11.62 28.11
CA ARG A 315 -2.42 -12.53 29.27
C ARG A 315 -3.22 -11.89 30.41
N PRO A 316 -4.24 -12.56 30.98
CA PRO A 316 -4.85 -12.08 32.20
C PRO A 316 -3.78 -11.97 33.29
N LEU A 317 -3.80 -10.90 34.07
CA LEU A 317 -3.07 -10.85 35.34
C LEU A 317 -3.48 -12.09 36.13
N SER A 318 -2.54 -12.98 36.42
CA SER A 318 -2.82 -14.12 37.29
C SER A 318 -3.29 -13.56 38.64
N PRO A 319 -4.45 -13.99 39.15
CA PRO A 319 -4.82 -13.64 40.51
C PRO A 319 -3.89 -14.41 41.44
N PHE A 320 -2.87 -13.72 41.96
CA PHE A 320 -2.22 -14.09 43.20
C PHE A 320 -2.71 -13.13 44.28
#